data_AF-A0A0M2K6N2-F1
#
_entry.id   AF-A0A0M2K6N2-F1
#
_cell.length_a   1.000
_cell.length_b   1.000
_cell.length_c   1.000
_cell.angle_alpha   90.00
_cell.angle_beta   90.00
_cell.angle_gamma   90.00
#
_symmetry.space_group_name_H-M   'P 1'
#
loop_
_entity.id
_entity.type
_entity.pdbx_description
1 polymer ?
#
loop_
_entity_poly.entity_id
_entity_poly.type
_entity_poly.pdbx_seq_one_letter_code
_entity_poly.pdbx_strand_id
1 'polypeptide(L)'
;METRIVVGPAPFAMDEACGWLSADDKDGAVVTFTGKVRNHNLDDPVAVLTLEHYPGMTEKVLADIVGEARHRWSPGRIIVIHRTGEMLPGEAIVLVGVSSAHRAVAFAVAEFLMDQLKTRAPFWKREVTTEGERWLASRESDQQAAARWK
;
A
#
# COMPACT_ATOMS: atom_id res chain seq x y z
N MET A 1 -2.78 14.27 14.32
CA MET A 1 -3.20 13.02 13.63
C MET A 1 -3.29 13.30 12.13
N GLU A 2 -2.14 13.47 11.48
CA GLU A 2 -2.08 13.84 10.05
C GLU A 2 -2.06 12.60 9.16
N THR A 3 -2.71 12.68 8.01
CA THR A 3 -2.76 11.61 7.01
C THR A 3 -2.32 12.17 5.66
N ARG A 4 -1.50 11.41 4.93
CA ARG A 4 -1.18 11.66 3.53
C ARG A 4 -1.55 10.45 2.69
N ILE A 5 -2.47 10.63 1.73
CA ILE A 5 -2.85 9.62 0.73
C ILE A 5 -2.49 10.17 -0.64
N VAL A 6 -1.72 9.40 -1.41
CA VAL A 6 -1.30 9.77 -2.77
C VAL A 6 -1.48 8.58 -3.70
N VAL A 7 -2.23 8.78 -4.78
CA VAL A 7 -2.36 7.81 -5.87
C VAL A 7 -1.95 8.49 -7.17
N GLY A 8 -1.05 7.86 -7.92
CA GLY A 8 -0.57 8.44 -9.19
C GLY A 8 0.73 7.81 -9.69
N PRO A 9 1.25 8.21 -10.86
CA PRO A 9 2.35 7.49 -11.50
C PRO A 9 3.75 7.78 -10.92
N ALA A 10 3.91 8.93 -10.26
CA ALA A 10 5.21 9.41 -9.82
C ALA A 10 5.88 8.46 -8.82
N PRO A 11 7.21 8.25 -8.91
CA PRO A 11 7.95 7.54 -7.88
C PRO A 11 7.91 8.32 -6.56
N PHE A 12 8.19 7.62 -5.46
CA PHE A 12 8.22 8.21 -4.12
C PHE A 12 9.57 7.96 -3.45
N ALA A 13 10.00 8.92 -2.64
CA ALA A 13 11.27 8.87 -1.91
C ALA A 13 11.04 8.35 -0.47
N MET A 14 11.79 7.31 -0.09
CA MET A 14 11.63 6.64 1.22
C MET A 14 12.08 7.53 2.38
N ASP A 15 13.17 8.24 2.20
CA ASP A 15 13.74 9.18 3.16
C ASP A 15 12.76 10.34 3.46
N GLU A 16 12.12 10.91 2.44
CA GLU A 16 11.10 11.95 2.65
C GLU A 16 9.91 11.42 3.46
N ALA A 17 9.43 10.21 3.13
CA ALA A 17 8.32 9.60 3.85
C ALA A 17 8.68 9.28 5.31
N CYS A 18 9.86 8.68 5.54
CA CYS A 18 10.36 8.39 6.89
C CYS A 18 10.56 9.68 7.69
N GLY A 19 11.16 10.71 7.09
CA GLY A 19 11.36 12.02 7.72
C GLY A 19 10.03 12.65 8.14
N TRP A 20 9.02 12.61 7.26
CA TRP A 20 7.68 13.10 7.60
C TRP A 20 7.01 12.28 8.70
N LEU A 21 7.13 10.94 8.70
CA LEU A 21 6.57 10.08 9.76
C LEU A 21 7.23 10.29 11.12
N SER A 22 8.52 10.65 11.15
CA SER A 22 9.32 10.71 12.38
C SER A 22 9.34 12.08 13.06
N ALA A 23 8.53 13.03 12.59
CA ALA A 23 8.64 14.43 13.02
C ALA A 23 7.89 14.79 14.31
N ASP A 24 7.10 13.89 14.89
CA ASP A 24 6.41 14.13 16.17
C ASP A 24 7.16 13.43 17.31
N ASP A 25 7.69 14.20 18.26
CA ASP A 25 8.46 13.71 19.41
C ASP A 25 7.66 12.77 20.33
N LYS A 26 6.33 12.71 20.18
CA LYS A 26 5.47 11.78 20.94
C LYS A 26 5.45 10.37 20.34
N ASP A 27 5.83 10.20 19.08
CA ASP A 27 5.79 8.93 18.37
C ASP A 27 7.12 8.18 18.52
N GLY A 28 7.17 7.24 19.47
CA GLY A 28 8.36 6.42 19.72
C GLY A 28 8.62 5.27 18.74
N ALA A 29 7.76 5.08 17.73
CA ALA A 29 7.90 4.02 16.75
C ALA A 29 7.37 4.45 15.37
N VAL A 30 8.14 4.11 14.33
CA VAL A 30 7.73 4.24 12.93
C VAL A 30 7.87 2.87 12.25
N VAL A 31 6.83 2.46 11.54
CA VAL A 31 6.82 1.26 10.71
C VAL A 31 6.49 1.66 9.29
N THR A 32 7.29 1.19 8.34
CA THR A 32 7.03 1.33 6.91
C THR A 32 6.99 -0.03 6.24
N PHE A 33 6.11 -0.16 5.25
CA PHE A 33 6.01 -1.29 4.34
C PHE A 33 6.11 -0.77 2.92
N THR A 34 7.00 -1.37 2.13
CA THR A 34 7.16 -1.05 0.71
C THR A 34 6.94 -2.30 -0.12
N GLY A 35 5.89 -2.29 -0.94
CA GLY A 35 5.68 -3.30 -1.97
C GLY A 35 6.46 -2.96 -3.22
N LYS A 36 7.07 -3.96 -3.86
CA LYS A 36 7.82 -3.84 -5.10
C LYS A 36 7.27 -4.78 -6.17
N VAL A 37 7.40 -4.40 -7.44
CA VAL A 37 7.15 -5.30 -8.57
C VAL A 37 8.18 -6.43 -8.52
N ARG A 38 7.72 -7.68 -8.60
CA ARG A 38 8.59 -8.85 -8.61
C ARG A 38 9.00 -9.17 -10.04
N ASN A 39 10.16 -9.79 -10.21
CA ASN A 39 10.67 -10.24 -11.51
C ASN A 39 10.03 -11.54 -12.02
N HIS A 40 9.16 -12.17 -11.24
CA HIS A 40 8.43 -13.38 -11.60
C HIS A 40 7.01 -13.34 -11.01
N ASN A 41 6.05 -13.91 -11.74
CA ASN A 41 4.70 -14.15 -11.26
C ASN A 41 4.15 -15.41 -11.92
N LEU A 42 3.65 -16.36 -11.13
CA LEU A 42 3.16 -17.66 -11.63
C LEU A 42 4.20 -18.38 -12.53
N ASP A 43 5.46 -18.40 -12.10
CA ASP A 43 6.61 -18.99 -12.80
C ASP A 43 7.06 -18.31 -14.12
N ASP A 44 6.34 -17.29 -14.58
CA ASP A 44 6.72 -16.52 -15.77
C ASP A 44 7.56 -15.27 -15.42
N PRO A 45 8.60 -14.94 -16.21
CA PRO A 45 9.26 -13.65 -16.13
C PRO A 45 8.28 -12.51 -16.45
N VAL A 46 8.17 -11.54 -15.53
CA VAL A 46 7.37 -10.34 -15.74
C VAL A 46 8.26 -9.27 -16.36
N ALA A 47 7.92 -8.80 -17.56
CA ALA A 47 8.66 -7.73 -18.22
C ALA A 47 8.20 -6.35 -17.70
N VAL A 48 6.87 -6.14 -17.63
CA VAL A 48 6.24 -4.89 -17.22
C VAL A 48 4.95 -5.18 -16.46
N LEU A 49 4.71 -4.45 -15.37
CA LEU A 49 3.43 -4.41 -14.68
C LEU A 49 2.77 -3.05 -14.95
N THR A 50 1.60 -3.05 -15.59
CA THR A 50 0.73 -1.87 -15.66
C THR A 50 -0.30 -1.93 -14.54
N LEU A 51 -0.42 -0.86 -13.77
CA LEU A 51 -1.44 -0.73 -12.75
C LEU A 51 -2.44 0.39 -13.07
N GLU A 52 -3.70 0.01 -13.20
CA GLU A 52 -4.82 0.93 -13.36
C GLU A 52 -5.61 1.07 -12.06
N HIS A 53 -6.36 2.17 -11.95
CA HIS A 53 -7.20 2.46 -10.78
C HIS A 53 -8.43 3.26 -11.19
N TYR A 54 -9.41 3.36 -10.30
CA TYR A 54 -10.60 4.20 -10.48
C TYR A 54 -10.34 5.57 -9.82
N PRO A 55 -10.07 6.65 -10.58
CA PRO A 55 -9.77 7.95 -10.00
C PRO A 55 -10.90 8.47 -9.11
N GLY A 56 -10.56 8.97 -7.93
CA GLY A 56 -11.49 9.47 -6.92
C GLY A 56 -12.07 8.37 -6.03
N MET A 57 -12.47 7.23 -6.58
CA MET A 57 -12.98 6.11 -5.76
C MET A 57 -11.84 5.43 -4.99
N THR A 58 -10.68 5.21 -5.62
CA THR A 58 -9.53 4.60 -4.97
C THR A 58 -9.09 5.40 -3.74
N GLU A 59 -8.91 6.71 -3.89
CA GLU A 59 -8.52 7.61 -2.81
C GLU A 59 -9.56 7.65 -1.70
N LYS A 60 -10.86 7.63 -2.05
CA LYS A 60 -11.96 7.57 -1.08
C LYS A 60 -11.91 6.28 -0.26
N VAL A 61 -11.76 5.12 -0.91
CA VAL A 61 -11.66 3.84 -0.21
C VAL A 61 -10.43 3.79 0.69
N LEU A 62 -9.28 4.31 0.25
CA LEU A 62 -8.09 4.42 1.08
C LEU A 62 -8.33 5.32 2.31
N ALA A 63 -9.04 6.43 2.13
CA ALA A 63 -9.40 7.32 3.23
C ALA A 63 -10.32 6.62 4.25
N ASP A 64 -11.30 5.85 3.78
CA ASP A 64 -12.20 5.07 4.65
C ASP A 64 -11.42 4.02 5.48
N ILE A 65 -10.51 3.27 4.83
CA ILE A 65 -9.64 2.30 5.50
C ILE A 65 -8.75 2.98 6.55
N VAL A 66 -8.17 4.13 6.23
CA VAL A 66 -7.38 4.91 7.21
C VAL A 66 -8.25 5.40 8.37
N GLY A 67 -9.49 5.82 8.08
CA GLY A 67 -10.47 6.21 9.10
C GLY A 67 -10.77 5.07 10.08
N GLU A 68 -11.00 3.86 9.58
CA GLU A 68 -11.20 2.66 10.39
C GLU A 68 -9.97 2.36 11.27
N ALA A 69 -8.77 2.44 10.70
CA ALA A 69 -7.54 2.23 11.45
C ALA A 69 -7.36 3.28 12.57
N ARG A 70 -7.69 4.54 12.28
CA ARG A 70 -7.65 5.60 13.29
C ARG A 70 -8.63 5.37 14.41
N HIS A 71 -9.85 4.95 14.08
CA HIS A 71 -10.86 4.63 15.07
C HIS A 71 -10.43 3.48 15.99
N ARG A 72 -9.80 2.43 15.44
CA ARG A 72 -9.43 1.24 16.20
C ARG A 72 -8.17 1.41 17.06
N TRP A 73 -7.19 2.19 16.63
CA TRP A 73 -5.88 2.24 17.30
C TRP A 73 -5.39 3.64 17.68
N SER A 74 -5.99 4.71 17.17
CA SER A 74 -5.52 6.10 17.37
C SER A 74 -4.01 6.30 17.16
N PRO A 75 -3.42 5.85 16.03
CA PRO A 75 -2.00 6.05 15.75
C PRO A 75 -1.69 7.53 15.45
N GLY A 76 -0.40 7.85 15.35
CA GLY A 76 0.10 9.18 15.00
C GLY A 76 -0.14 9.53 13.52
N ARG A 77 0.94 9.73 12.78
CA ARG A 77 0.91 10.01 11.33
C ARG A 77 0.73 8.72 10.54
N ILE A 78 -0.02 8.82 9.45
CA ILE A 78 -0.20 7.73 8.47
C ILE A 78 0.10 8.27 7.08
N ILE A 79 0.88 7.52 6.31
CA ILE A 79 1.10 7.77 4.88
C ILE A 79 0.73 6.52 4.08
N VAL A 80 -0.02 6.71 2.99
CA VAL A 80 -0.33 5.67 1.99
C VAL A 80 -0.04 6.26 0.62
N ILE A 81 0.95 5.71 -0.07
CA ILE A 81 1.26 6.07 -1.46
C ILE A 81 1.09 4.83 -2.32
N HIS A 82 0.29 4.91 -3.37
CA HIS A 82 0.17 3.85 -4.35
C HIS A 82 0.46 4.36 -5.75
N ARG A 83 1.45 3.76 -6.41
CA ARG A 83 1.77 4.08 -7.80
C ARG A 83 0.76 3.50 -8.77
N THR A 84 0.59 4.17 -9.90
CA THR A 84 -0.20 3.70 -11.06
C THR A 84 0.64 3.79 -12.33
N GLY A 85 0.15 3.25 -13.44
CA GLY A 85 0.88 3.20 -14.71
C GLY A 85 1.86 2.04 -14.77
N GLU A 86 2.83 2.14 -15.68
CA GLU A 86 3.81 1.09 -15.94
C GLU A 86 4.95 1.11 -14.93
N MET A 87 5.36 -0.08 -14.50
CA MET A 87 6.47 -0.30 -13.60
C MET A 87 7.25 -1.56 -13.99
N LEU A 88 8.57 -1.47 -13.87
CA LEU A 88 9.51 -2.56 -14.11
C LEU A 88 9.75 -3.38 -12.84
N PRO A 89 10.21 -4.64 -12.97
CA PRO A 89 10.68 -5.43 -11.84
C PRO A 89 11.67 -4.67 -10.96
N GLY A 90 11.46 -4.73 -9.64
CA GLY A 90 12.29 -4.05 -8.66
C GLY A 90 11.85 -2.60 -8.37
N GLU A 91 10.94 -2.02 -9.13
CA GLU A 91 10.37 -0.73 -8.76
C GLU A 91 9.40 -0.83 -7.58
N ALA A 92 9.41 0.18 -6.71
CA ALA A 92 8.44 0.29 -5.62
C ALA A 92 7.06 0.66 -6.21
N ILE A 93 6.01 -0.02 -5.78
CA ILE A 93 4.62 0.17 -6.23
C ILE A 93 3.74 0.77 -5.14
N VAL A 94 3.97 0.43 -3.87
CA VAL A 94 3.15 0.91 -2.76
C VAL A 94 4.02 1.17 -1.55
N LEU A 95 3.71 2.24 -0.81
CA LEU A 95 4.25 2.55 0.50
C LEU A 95 3.09 2.71 1.48
N VAL A 96 3.16 2.02 2.60
CA VAL A 96 2.35 2.30 3.79
C VAL A 96 3.31 2.64 4.92
N GLY A 97 3.07 3.74 5.63
CA GLY A 97 3.87 4.12 6.78
C GLY A 97 3.02 4.65 7.92
N VAL A 98 3.40 4.31 9.14
CA VAL A 98 2.66 4.62 10.35
C VAL A 98 3.62 4.99 11.47
N SER A 99 3.35 6.09 12.16
CA SER A 99 3.99 6.45 13.43
C SER A 99 3.05 6.21 14.61
N SER A 100 3.62 5.90 15.78
CA SER A 100 2.88 5.69 17.02
C SER A 100 3.80 5.78 18.23
N ALA A 101 3.25 6.05 19.41
CA ALA A 101 3.97 5.98 20.69
C ALA A 101 4.62 4.61 20.94
N HIS A 102 4.00 3.50 20.48
CA HIS A 102 4.48 2.15 20.70
C HIS A 102 4.44 1.29 19.44
N ARG A 103 5.50 0.49 19.22
CA ARG A 103 5.68 -0.34 18.03
C ARG A 103 4.52 -1.29 17.73
N ALA A 104 3.85 -1.83 18.75
CA ALA A 104 2.77 -2.80 18.58
C ALA A 104 1.61 -2.19 17.77
N VAL A 105 1.27 -0.92 18.04
CA VAL A 105 0.25 -0.20 17.29
C VAL A 105 0.73 0.10 15.86
N ALA A 106 1.97 0.55 15.69
CA ALA A 106 2.51 0.86 14.36
C ALA A 106 2.52 -0.38 13.44
N PHE A 107 2.94 -1.55 13.95
CA PHE A 107 2.88 -2.81 13.20
C PHE A 107 1.44 -3.22 12.88
N ALA A 108 0.55 -3.23 13.88
CA ALA A 108 -0.84 -3.65 13.67
C ALA A 108 -1.56 -2.78 12.63
N VAL A 109 -1.36 -1.46 12.69
CA VAL A 109 -1.97 -0.52 11.73
C VAL A 109 -1.38 -0.71 10.34
N ALA A 110 -0.05 -0.79 10.19
CA ALA A 110 0.57 -0.97 8.88
C ALA A 110 0.11 -2.27 8.19
N GLU A 111 -0.01 -3.35 8.97
CA GLU A 111 -0.48 -4.64 8.51
C GLU A 111 -1.98 -4.61 8.13
N PHE A 112 -2.82 -4.00 8.97
CA PHE A 112 -4.24 -3.78 8.67
C PHE A 112 -4.45 -3.00 7.38
N LEU A 113 -3.75 -1.87 7.22
CA LEU A 113 -3.86 -1.02 6.04
C LEU A 113 -3.51 -1.80 4.76
N MET A 114 -2.46 -2.63 4.80
CA MET A 114 -2.06 -3.44 3.65
C MET A 114 -3.09 -4.50 3.28
N ASP A 115 -3.65 -5.20 4.26
CA ASP A 115 -4.66 -6.24 4.01
C ASP A 115 -5.97 -5.64 3.45
N GLN A 116 -6.43 -4.54 4.04
CA GLN A 116 -7.63 -3.85 3.57
C GLN A 116 -7.43 -3.23 2.19
N LEU A 117 -6.27 -2.60 1.94
CA LEU A 117 -5.96 -2.00 0.64
C LEU A 117 -6.02 -3.05 -0.48
N LYS A 118 -5.37 -4.21 -0.28
CA LYS A 118 -5.30 -5.26 -1.31
C LYS A 118 -6.65 -5.87 -1.67
N THR A 119 -7.65 -5.73 -0.81
CA THR A 119 -8.96 -6.37 -1.00
C THR A 119 -10.05 -5.39 -1.40
N ARG A 120 -9.99 -4.14 -0.91
CA ARG A 120 -11.05 -3.14 -1.08
C ARG A 120 -10.70 -2.06 -2.10
N ALA A 121 -9.42 -1.69 -2.23
CA ALA A 121 -9.05 -0.59 -3.12
C ALA A 121 -9.11 -1.06 -4.60
N PRO A 122 -9.84 -0.36 -5.47
CA PRO A 122 -10.02 -0.75 -6.87
C PRO A 122 -8.74 -0.46 -7.67
N PHE A 123 -7.84 -1.44 -7.68
CA PHE A 123 -6.66 -1.49 -8.53
C PHE A 123 -6.74 -2.70 -9.44
N TRP A 124 -6.40 -2.52 -10.72
CA TRP A 124 -6.32 -3.60 -11.69
C TRP A 124 -4.89 -3.76 -12.17
N LYS A 125 -4.38 -4.98 -12.07
CA LYS A 125 -3.01 -5.34 -12.44
C LYS A 125 -3.05 -6.05 -13.79
N ARG A 126 -2.31 -5.51 -14.74
CA ARG A 126 -2.02 -6.17 -16.01
C ARG A 126 -0.51 -6.40 -16.09
N GLU A 127 -0.10 -7.59 -16.49
CA GLU A 127 1.30 -7.89 -16.73
C GLU A 127 1.55 -8.25 -18.18
N VAL A 128 2.71 -7.82 -18.67
CA VAL A 128 3.25 -8.16 -19.98
C VAL A 128 4.32 -9.23 -19.76
N THR A 129 4.12 -10.40 -20.35
CA THR A 129 5.08 -11.52 -20.36
C THR A 129 5.58 -11.76 -21.79
N THR A 130 6.50 -12.72 -21.96
CA THR A 130 6.96 -13.16 -23.29
C THR A 130 5.87 -13.81 -24.13
N GLU A 131 4.78 -14.27 -23.51
CA GLU A 131 3.68 -14.98 -24.18
C GLU A 131 2.48 -14.07 -24.47
N GLY A 132 2.48 -12.83 -23.95
CA GLY A 132 1.43 -11.84 -24.18
C GLY A 132 1.06 -11.05 -22.93
N GLU A 133 -0.08 -10.34 -23.02
CA GLU A 133 -0.62 -9.56 -21.90
C GLU A 133 -1.71 -10.34 -21.16
N ARG A 134 -1.71 -10.31 -19.83
CA ARG A 134 -2.80 -10.87 -19.02
C ARG A 134 -3.19 -9.98 -17.84
N TRP A 135 -4.48 -9.97 -17.53
CA TRP A 135 -5.03 -9.34 -16.33
C TRP A 135 -4.97 -10.30 -15.15
N LEU A 136 -4.54 -9.81 -14.00
CA LEU A 136 -4.42 -10.60 -12.78
C LEU A 136 -5.68 -10.49 -11.95
N ALA A 137 -6.23 -11.64 -11.54
CA ALA A 137 -7.31 -11.71 -10.58
C ALA A 137 -6.79 -11.48 -9.14
N SER A 138 -7.67 -10.96 -8.29
CA SER A 138 -7.42 -10.89 -6.84
C SER A 138 -7.24 -12.29 -6.25
N ARG A 139 -6.36 -12.43 -5.25
CA ARG A 139 -6.04 -13.72 -4.63
C ARG A 139 -6.95 -13.99 -3.43
N GLU A 140 -7.38 -15.25 -3.27
CA GLU A 140 -8.17 -15.68 -2.11
C GLU A 140 -7.42 -15.47 -0.78
N SER A 141 -6.10 -15.63 -0.77
CA SER A 141 -5.25 -15.37 0.39
C SER A 141 -5.37 -13.93 0.89
N ASP A 142 -5.57 -12.95 -0.01
CA ASP A 142 -5.73 -11.55 0.39
C ASP A 142 -7.09 -11.33 1.08
N GLN A 143 -8.14 -12.04 0.63
CA GLN A 143 -9.48 -12.02 1.28
C GLN A 143 -9.42 -12.60 2.70
N GLN A 144 -8.73 -13.73 2.88
CA GLN A 144 -8.55 -14.36 4.18
C GLN A 144 -7.76 -13.46 5.14
N ALA A 145 -6.69 -12.82 4.65
CA ALA A 145 -5.91 -11.86 5.43
C ALA A 145 -6.75 -10.65 5.85
N ALA A 146 -7.58 -10.09 4.97
CA ALA A 146 -8.49 -9.00 5.32
C ALA A 146 -9.58 -9.42 6.33
N ALA A 147 -10.06 -10.66 6.26
CA ALA A 147 -11.10 -11.17 7.14
C ALA A 147 -10.67 -11.29 8.61
N ARG A 148 -9.37 -11.47 8.91
CA ARG A 148 -8.86 -11.58 10.29
C ARG A 148 -9.06 -10.31 11.13
N TRP A 149 -9.37 -9.19 10.48
CA TRP A 149 -9.57 -7.91 11.13
C TRP A 149 -11.02 -7.62 11.50
N LYS A 150 -11.95 -8.49 11.11
CA LYS A 150 -13.36 -8.45 11.49
C LYS A 150 -13.57 -8.86 12.93
#